data_AF-A0A0W0S4V3-F1
#
_entry.id   AF-A0A0W0S4V3-F1
#
_cell.length_a   1.000
_cell.length_b   1.000
_cell.length_c   1.000
_cell.angle_alpha   90.00
_cell.angle_beta   90.00
_cell.angle_gamma   90.00
#
_symmetry.space_group_name_H-M   'P 1'
#
loop_
_entity.id
_entity.type
_entity.pdbx_description
1 polymer ?
#
loop_
_entity_poly.entity_id
_entity_poly.type
_entity_poly.pdbx_seq_one_letter_code
_entity_poly.pdbx_strand_id
1 'polypeptide(L)'
;MFSKLFFPLSKKVPQSVNIQPDIIQQKALIDQNLPLLNDIQIQKITQRIKETPTPPPFCLNSTPDVPFRILHDGTNTYVLSDIILGAGGEGIMRAGQLIDASGKSSWLAIKECFPGKEMRDMVILLITDENKFLENYEHSLRIMYTNKHPNTDYDELSQKELIEFFRQQLSTEITPVTKERSLQDAMKNITILNDLNIPATVFATDILVYFTMPLLRGEDLVMLSGAKEKNPSGVFDELIEAAQKNPDATKLYGSFVTSYAHVIDSIIEQISEFHRKNYLHRDIKPHNLMLLDTGKVQLIDFGSSVKMHQGVYTANDTAVCTPAYASPQQAEFAELHPKDDYNFTRADDIYSLGITLQELHAKRVIEAIFKLYPDLESKFTGMQQALTDLNAYEPKTRMDAMDFLDENFKHLTQALEVKQGLQLQHDDNHDKLIASIERYRLACYESSSQSNDVNLMIDGKEFSSKFAHDLLMGDLSSETIANNLLTIREQYEANPQMTAKDIMTTMDNLSFTRT
;
A
#
# COMPACT_ATOMS: atom_id res chain seq x y z
N MET A 1 23.99 -4.98 -23.51
CA MET A 1 23.77 -5.71 -24.78
C MET A 1 22.70 -6.80 -24.66
N PHE A 2 21.74 -6.69 -23.74
CA PHE A 2 20.78 -7.77 -23.45
C PHE A 2 19.37 -7.30 -23.73
N SER A 3 18.99 -7.29 -25.01
CA SER A 3 17.59 -7.33 -25.42
C SER A 3 17.43 -8.50 -26.37
N LYS A 4 16.33 -9.23 -26.16
CA LYS A 4 15.83 -10.39 -26.94
C LYS A 4 16.38 -11.75 -26.49
N LEU A 5 15.52 -12.54 -25.83
CA LEU A 5 14.81 -13.65 -26.49
C LEU A 5 13.99 -14.43 -25.45
N PHE A 6 12.68 -14.54 -25.73
CA PHE A 6 11.69 -15.28 -24.96
C PHE A 6 11.82 -16.81 -25.16
N PHE A 7 11.35 -17.55 -24.15
CA PHE A 7 11.21 -19.02 -24.05
C PHE A 7 10.26 -19.67 -25.07
N PRO A 8 10.26 -21.01 -25.13
CA PRO A 8 9.01 -21.75 -24.98
C PRO A 8 9.06 -22.75 -23.80
N LEU A 9 7.95 -22.78 -23.06
CA LEU A 9 7.63 -23.69 -21.95
C LEU A 9 7.59 -25.15 -22.40
N SER A 10 8.25 -26.05 -21.65
CA SER A 10 8.02 -27.50 -21.76
C SER A 10 7.23 -28.02 -20.55
N LYS A 11 6.38 -29.02 -20.82
CA LYS A 11 5.26 -29.49 -20.00
C LYS A 11 5.69 -30.17 -18.69
N LYS A 12 4.96 -29.86 -17.61
CA LYS A 12 5.01 -30.52 -16.30
C LYS A 12 4.74 -32.03 -16.39
N VAL A 13 5.55 -32.81 -15.70
CA VAL A 13 5.21 -34.16 -15.21
C VAL A 13 4.74 -34.02 -13.75
N PRO A 14 3.62 -34.63 -13.33
CA PRO A 14 3.14 -34.49 -11.97
C PRO A 14 3.89 -35.45 -11.04
N GLN A 15 4.61 -34.90 -10.05
CA GLN A 15 5.03 -35.63 -8.87
C GLN A 15 4.15 -35.25 -7.67
N SER A 16 3.90 -36.25 -6.83
CA SER A 16 2.87 -36.37 -5.81
C SER A 16 2.91 -35.35 -4.67
N VAL A 17 1.71 -34.83 -4.38
CA VAL A 17 1.17 -34.18 -3.15
C VAL A 17 2.19 -33.64 -2.17
N ASN A 18 2.51 -32.36 -2.33
CA ASN A 18 3.06 -31.52 -1.27
C ASN A 18 1.88 -30.93 -0.47
N ILE A 19 1.90 -31.05 0.87
CA ILE A 19 0.83 -30.60 1.79
C ILE A 19 0.95 -29.09 2.04
N GLN A 20 1.21 -28.31 0.99
CA GLN A 20 1.08 -26.85 1.06
C GLN A 20 -0.19 -26.47 0.32
N PRO A 21 -1.07 -25.66 0.92
CA PRO A 21 -2.19 -25.11 0.17
C PRO A 21 -1.61 -24.41 -1.06
N ASP A 22 -2.23 -24.62 -2.23
CA ASP A 22 -1.80 -23.94 -3.44
C ASP A 22 -1.81 -22.42 -3.20
N ILE A 23 -0.94 -21.65 -3.87
CA ILE A 23 -0.82 -20.20 -3.70
C ILE A 23 -2.20 -19.51 -3.86
N ILE A 24 -3.03 -20.03 -4.75
CA ILE A 24 -4.40 -19.57 -4.98
C ILE A 24 -5.27 -19.74 -3.71
N GLN A 25 -5.17 -20.89 -3.05
CA GLN A 25 -5.90 -21.16 -1.81
C GLN A 25 -5.39 -20.28 -0.67
N GLN A 26 -4.06 -20.10 -0.55
CA GLN A 26 -3.49 -19.22 0.46
C GLN A 26 -3.96 -17.76 0.26
N LYS A 27 -4.05 -17.29 -1.00
CA LYS A 27 -4.52 -15.93 -1.30
C LYS A 27 -5.98 -15.75 -0.90
N ALA A 28 -6.83 -16.74 -1.19
CA ALA A 28 -8.23 -16.71 -0.77
C ALA A 28 -8.40 -16.66 0.76
N LEU A 29 -7.53 -17.31 1.53
CA LEU A 29 -7.52 -17.22 3.00
C LEU A 29 -7.16 -15.80 3.46
N ILE A 30 -6.16 -15.17 2.83
CA ILE A 30 -5.85 -13.76 3.08
C ILE A 30 -7.09 -12.94 2.84
N ASP A 31 -7.70 -13.00 1.66
CA ASP A 31 -8.83 -12.15 1.27
C ASP A 31 -10.04 -12.31 2.20
N GLN A 32 -10.28 -13.52 2.72
CA GLN A 32 -11.34 -13.84 3.69
C GLN A 32 -10.93 -13.61 5.16
N ASN A 33 -9.71 -13.13 5.40
CA ASN A 33 -9.10 -12.95 6.72
C ASN A 33 -9.09 -14.22 7.59
N LEU A 34 -9.04 -15.39 6.94
CA LEU A 34 -8.94 -16.70 7.61
C LEU A 34 -7.48 -17.03 7.95
N PRO A 35 -7.20 -17.70 9.08
CA PRO A 35 -5.84 -18.04 9.48
C PRO A 35 -5.20 -19.10 8.55
N LEU A 36 -3.88 -19.04 8.33
CA LEU A 36 -3.14 -20.08 7.57
C LEU A 36 -3.16 -21.42 8.28
N LEU A 37 -3.07 -21.37 9.61
CA LEU A 37 -3.08 -22.54 10.49
C LEU A 37 -4.42 -22.64 11.20
N ASN A 38 -4.98 -23.85 11.27
CA ASN A 38 -6.14 -24.11 12.11
C ASN A 38 -5.75 -24.15 13.61
N ASP A 39 -6.75 -24.08 14.49
CA ASP A 39 -6.54 -24.04 15.94
C ASP A 39 -5.73 -25.22 16.47
N ILE A 40 -5.89 -26.42 15.88
CA ILE A 40 -5.15 -27.62 16.28
C ILE A 40 -3.65 -27.46 15.94
N GLN A 41 -3.34 -26.94 14.76
CA GLN A 41 -1.96 -26.67 14.35
C GLN A 41 -1.33 -25.58 15.21
N ILE A 42 -2.07 -24.51 15.50
CA ILE A 42 -1.64 -23.44 16.41
C ILE A 42 -1.31 -24.02 17.78
N GLN A 43 -2.23 -24.79 18.38
CA GLN A 43 -2.02 -25.43 19.69
C GLN A 43 -0.79 -26.34 19.71
N LYS A 44 -0.60 -27.17 18.68
CA LYS A 44 0.58 -28.04 18.56
C LYS A 44 1.88 -27.24 18.51
N ILE A 45 1.93 -26.16 17.75
CA ILE A 45 3.11 -25.29 17.65
C ILE A 45 3.37 -24.59 18.99
N THR A 46 2.34 -23.99 19.59
CA THR A 46 2.45 -23.32 20.89
C THR A 46 2.92 -24.27 21.98
N GLN A 47 2.40 -25.51 22.01
CA GLN A 47 2.84 -26.54 22.95
C GLN A 47 4.30 -26.92 22.73
N ARG A 48 4.71 -27.16 21.48
CA ARG A 48 6.10 -27.48 21.14
C ARG A 48 7.08 -26.38 21.57
N ILE A 49 6.71 -25.11 21.40
CA ILE A 49 7.50 -23.96 21.85
C ILE A 49 7.66 -23.99 23.38
N LYS A 50 6.55 -24.18 24.12
CA LYS A 50 6.55 -24.25 25.60
C LYS A 50 7.37 -25.41 26.15
N GLU A 51 7.35 -26.55 25.47
CA GLU A 51 8.08 -27.76 25.86
C GLU A 51 9.58 -27.69 25.51
N THR A 52 9.99 -26.70 24.71
CA THR A 52 11.41 -26.50 24.37
C THR A 52 12.08 -25.70 25.51
N PRO A 53 13.08 -26.26 26.23
CA PRO A 53 13.64 -25.63 27.44
C PRO A 53 14.29 -24.26 27.20
N THR A 54 14.76 -24.03 25.99
CA THR A 54 15.22 -22.76 25.43
C THR A 54 14.79 -22.76 23.97
N PRO A 55 13.56 -22.34 23.64
CA PRO A 55 13.16 -22.26 22.24
C PRO A 55 14.14 -21.28 21.57
N PRO A 56 14.90 -21.71 20.55
CA PRO A 56 15.82 -20.80 19.89
C PRO A 56 15.01 -19.59 19.37
N PRO A 57 15.56 -18.38 19.44
CA PRO A 57 14.86 -17.15 19.02
C PRO A 57 14.59 -17.08 17.51
N PHE A 58 14.71 -18.20 16.77
CA PHE A 58 14.29 -18.32 15.39
C PHE A 58 14.34 -19.75 14.83
N CYS A 59 13.52 -19.94 13.78
CA CYS A 59 13.32 -21.13 12.94
C CYS A 59 13.08 -22.46 13.67
N LEU A 60 11.81 -22.82 13.86
CA LEU A 60 11.46 -24.22 14.09
C LEU A 60 11.37 -24.89 12.72
N ASN A 61 12.24 -25.86 12.45
CA ASN A 61 12.19 -26.65 11.21
C ASN A 61 10.75 -27.13 10.97
N SER A 62 10.22 -26.82 9.77
CA SER A 62 8.94 -27.34 9.32
C SER A 62 8.97 -28.85 9.41
N THR A 63 7.99 -29.42 10.10
CA THR A 63 7.80 -30.87 10.16
C THR A 63 6.77 -31.28 9.11
N PRO A 64 6.69 -32.57 8.71
CA PRO A 64 5.58 -33.04 7.88
C PRO A 64 4.20 -32.65 8.45
N ASP A 65 4.09 -32.56 9.78
CA ASP A 65 2.88 -32.14 10.48
C ASP A 65 2.64 -30.62 10.49
N VAL A 66 3.66 -29.80 10.19
CA VAL A 66 3.61 -28.32 10.14
C VAL A 66 4.47 -27.84 8.95
N PRO A 67 3.90 -27.76 7.74
CA PRO A 67 4.65 -27.57 6.49
C PRO A 67 5.08 -26.12 6.21
N PHE A 68 4.97 -25.22 7.19
CA PHE A 68 5.26 -23.79 7.05
C PHE A 68 6.60 -23.43 7.70
N ARG A 69 7.26 -22.37 7.20
CA ARG A 69 8.42 -21.78 7.87
C ARG A 69 7.93 -21.02 9.11
N ILE A 70 8.32 -21.50 10.29
CA ILE A 70 7.92 -20.92 11.58
C ILE A 70 9.09 -20.15 12.19
N LEU A 71 8.91 -18.87 12.44
CA LEU A 71 9.86 -18.02 13.18
C LEU A 71 9.29 -17.72 14.57
N HIS A 72 10.15 -17.44 15.54
CA HIS A 72 9.74 -17.17 16.91
C HIS A 72 10.71 -16.18 17.56
N ASP A 73 10.30 -14.97 17.89
CA ASP A 73 11.21 -13.92 18.38
C ASP A 73 11.48 -13.97 19.90
N GLY A 74 10.97 -15.00 20.58
CA GLY A 74 11.02 -15.12 22.04
C GLY A 74 9.67 -14.86 22.71
N THR A 75 8.80 -14.07 22.08
CA THR A 75 7.46 -13.72 22.58
C THR A 75 6.35 -14.20 21.65
N ASN A 76 6.51 -13.96 20.36
CA ASN A 76 5.51 -14.20 19.33
C ASN A 76 6.00 -15.25 18.33
N THR A 77 5.05 -15.95 17.71
CA THR A 77 5.31 -16.91 16.63
C THR A 77 4.86 -16.31 15.30
N TYR A 78 5.67 -16.48 14.26
CA TYR A 78 5.38 -15.99 12.91
C TYR A 78 5.37 -17.15 11.93
N VAL A 79 4.32 -17.24 11.12
CA VAL A 79 4.17 -18.23 10.06
C VAL A 79 4.41 -17.52 8.73
N LEU A 80 5.46 -17.91 8.01
CA LEU A 80 5.75 -17.35 6.69
C LEU A 80 4.97 -18.12 5.63
N SER A 81 4.19 -17.39 4.83
CA SER A 81 3.51 -17.95 3.66
C SER A 81 4.39 -17.88 2.41
N ASP A 82 3.97 -18.58 1.35
CA ASP A 82 4.62 -18.50 0.04
C ASP A 82 4.12 -17.33 -0.81
N ILE A 83 3.16 -16.55 -0.31
CA ILE A 83 2.60 -15.39 -1.00
C ILE A 83 3.59 -14.23 -0.95
N ILE A 84 4.14 -13.90 -2.11
CA ILE A 84 5.02 -12.75 -2.30
C ILE A 84 4.15 -11.53 -2.59
N LEU A 85 4.26 -10.51 -1.74
CA LEU A 85 3.60 -9.22 -1.88
C LEU A 85 4.41 -8.26 -2.77
N GLY A 86 5.74 -8.42 -2.75
CA GLY A 86 6.66 -7.63 -3.56
C GLY A 86 8.09 -8.07 -3.36
N ALA A 87 8.96 -7.72 -4.31
CA ALA A 87 10.40 -7.93 -4.20
C ALA A 87 11.13 -6.66 -4.66
N GLY A 88 11.93 -6.09 -3.78
CA GLY A 88 12.67 -4.85 -4.00
C GLY A 88 14.16 -5.03 -3.67
N GLY A 89 15.00 -4.05 -4.02
CA GLY A 89 16.48 -4.10 -3.92
C GLY A 89 17.04 -4.66 -2.61
N GLU A 90 16.29 -4.53 -1.51
CA GLU A 90 16.72 -4.83 -0.14
C GLU A 90 15.91 -5.96 0.52
N GLY A 91 14.96 -6.61 -0.17
CA GLY A 91 14.17 -7.66 0.46
C GLY A 91 13.06 -8.30 -0.36
N ILE A 92 12.50 -9.38 0.19
CA ILE A 92 11.26 -10.01 -0.29
C ILE A 92 10.18 -9.73 0.75
N MET A 93 9.09 -9.10 0.33
CA MET A 93 7.89 -8.92 1.14
C MET A 93 6.96 -10.12 0.95
N ARG A 94 6.56 -10.73 2.06
CA ARG A 94 5.63 -11.87 2.08
C ARG A 94 4.46 -11.58 3.00
N ALA A 95 3.30 -12.17 2.70
CA ALA A 95 2.25 -12.28 3.70
C ALA A 95 2.65 -13.34 4.73
N GLY A 96 2.24 -13.15 5.98
CA GLY A 96 2.44 -14.11 7.05
C GLY A 96 1.41 -13.96 8.15
N GLN A 97 1.46 -14.86 9.11
CA GLN A 97 0.55 -14.89 10.26
C GLN A 97 1.34 -14.70 11.55
N LEU A 98 0.90 -13.76 12.39
CA LEU A 98 1.33 -13.56 13.76
C LEU A 98 0.48 -14.46 14.63
N ILE A 99 1.09 -15.13 15.58
CA ILE A 99 0.43 -15.73 16.73
C ILE A 99 1.07 -15.10 17.95
N ASP A 100 0.32 -14.24 18.63
CA ASP A 100 0.83 -13.53 19.80
C ASP A 100 0.95 -14.46 21.03
N ALA A 101 1.54 -13.95 22.11
CA ALA A 101 1.70 -14.71 23.35
C ALA A 101 0.37 -15.20 23.97
N SER A 102 -0.77 -14.58 23.62
CA SER A 102 -2.11 -15.02 24.05
C SER A 102 -2.69 -16.13 23.17
N GLY A 103 -2.05 -16.42 22.03
CA GLY A 103 -2.52 -17.37 21.02
C GLY A 103 -3.46 -16.74 20.00
N LYS A 104 -3.65 -15.42 20.02
CA LYS A 104 -4.46 -14.71 19.03
C LYS A 104 -3.68 -14.60 17.72
N SER A 105 -4.37 -14.89 16.63
CA SER A 105 -3.81 -14.86 15.28
C SER A 105 -4.17 -13.58 14.53
N SER A 106 -3.24 -13.04 13.76
CA SER A 106 -3.50 -11.96 12.80
C SER A 106 -2.58 -12.02 11.58
N TRP A 107 -3.04 -11.55 10.43
CA TRP A 107 -2.21 -11.39 9.24
C TRP A 107 -1.24 -10.21 9.37
N LEU A 108 -0.04 -10.35 8.80
CA LEU A 108 0.97 -9.30 8.70
C LEU A 108 1.78 -9.41 7.40
N ALA A 109 2.57 -8.39 7.10
CA ALA A 109 3.58 -8.42 6.06
C ALA A 109 4.97 -8.62 6.69
N ILE A 110 5.75 -9.56 6.15
CA ILE A 110 7.08 -9.95 6.61
C ILE A 110 8.08 -9.68 5.49
N LYS A 111 9.03 -8.78 5.73
CA LYS A 111 10.20 -8.56 4.87
C LYS A 111 11.30 -9.53 5.29
N GLU A 112 11.72 -10.40 4.37
CA GLU A 112 13.02 -11.06 4.44
C GLU A 112 14.05 -10.04 3.93
N CYS A 113 14.87 -9.48 4.82
CA CYS A 113 15.84 -8.44 4.49
C CYS A 113 17.16 -9.04 4.00
N PHE A 114 17.65 -8.53 2.88
CA PHE A 114 18.91 -8.95 2.27
C PHE A 114 19.83 -7.73 2.12
N PRO A 115 21.16 -7.93 2.17
CA PRO A 115 22.15 -6.84 2.09
C PRO A 115 22.19 -6.11 0.76
N GLY A 116 21.59 -6.68 -0.28
CA GLY A 116 21.56 -6.11 -1.61
C GLY A 116 20.92 -7.04 -2.63
N LYS A 117 20.58 -6.46 -3.78
CA LYS A 117 19.84 -7.11 -4.86
C LYS A 117 20.51 -8.40 -5.34
N GLU A 118 21.82 -8.36 -5.58
CA GLU A 118 22.57 -9.50 -6.10
C GLU A 118 22.55 -10.69 -5.13
N MET A 119 22.78 -10.42 -3.84
CA MET A 119 22.74 -11.44 -2.80
C MET A 119 21.35 -12.02 -2.61
N ARG A 120 20.31 -11.18 -2.66
CA ARG A 120 18.92 -11.62 -2.65
C ARG A 120 18.66 -12.57 -3.82
N ASP A 121 19.04 -12.18 -5.04
CA ASP A 121 18.81 -12.97 -6.25
C ASP A 121 19.59 -14.30 -6.22
N MET A 122 20.83 -14.29 -5.71
CA MET A 122 21.63 -15.50 -5.48
C MET A 122 20.96 -16.45 -4.48
N VAL A 123 20.53 -15.96 -3.32
CA VAL A 123 19.91 -16.80 -2.28
C VAL A 123 18.55 -17.33 -2.74
N ILE A 124 17.73 -16.50 -3.42
CA ILE A 124 16.47 -16.95 -4.02
C ILE A 124 16.73 -18.08 -4.99
N LEU A 125 17.60 -17.88 -5.99
CA LEU A 125 17.85 -18.90 -7.00
C LEU A 125 18.40 -20.18 -6.37
N LEU A 126 19.32 -20.08 -5.39
CA LEU A 126 19.82 -21.24 -4.68
C LEU A 126 18.70 -22.06 -4.00
N ILE A 127 17.70 -21.39 -3.41
CA ILE A 127 16.58 -22.05 -2.73
C ILE A 127 15.54 -22.58 -3.72
N THR A 128 15.26 -21.85 -4.80
CA THR A 128 14.15 -22.15 -5.71
C THR A 128 14.54 -23.00 -6.92
N ASP A 129 15.77 -22.87 -7.42
CA ASP A 129 16.26 -23.50 -8.65
C ASP A 129 17.79 -23.55 -8.67
N GLU A 130 18.36 -24.57 -8.02
CA GLU A 130 19.82 -24.74 -7.85
C GLU A 130 20.57 -24.85 -9.19
N ASN A 131 19.93 -25.37 -10.24
CA ASN A 131 20.51 -25.44 -11.58
C ASN A 131 20.65 -24.04 -12.19
N LYS A 132 19.57 -23.25 -12.13
CA LYS A 132 19.58 -21.86 -12.64
C LYS A 132 20.50 -20.94 -11.82
N PHE A 133 20.64 -21.22 -10.53
CA PHE A 133 21.64 -20.57 -9.67
C PHE A 133 23.07 -20.81 -10.20
N LEU A 134 23.42 -22.07 -10.47
CA LEU A 134 24.72 -22.42 -11.05
C LEU A 134 24.91 -21.81 -12.45
N GLU A 135 23.92 -21.91 -13.33
CA GLU A 135 23.98 -21.30 -14.68
C GLU A 135 24.31 -19.80 -14.62
N ASN A 136 23.76 -19.08 -13.64
CA ASN A 136 23.93 -17.63 -13.52
C ASN A 136 25.19 -17.22 -12.74
N TYR A 137 25.61 -18.02 -11.75
CA TYR A 137 26.59 -17.58 -10.75
C TYR A 137 27.81 -18.50 -10.59
N GLU A 138 27.91 -19.61 -11.32
CA GLU A 138 29.06 -20.53 -11.20
C GLU A 138 30.40 -19.81 -11.35
N HIS A 139 30.52 -18.92 -12.34
CA HIS A 139 31.74 -18.15 -12.56
C HIS A 139 32.08 -17.24 -11.36
N SER A 140 31.08 -16.52 -10.83
CA SER A 140 31.24 -15.66 -9.65
C SER A 140 31.62 -16.46 -8.40
N LEU A 141 31.06 -17.66 -8.22
CA LEU A 141 31.41 -18.56 -7.12
C LEU A 141 32.84 -19.07 -7.22
N ARG A 142 33.30 -19.42 -8.43
CA ARG A 142 34.70 -19.80 -8.66
C ARG A 142 35.66 -18.66 -8.32
N ILE A 143 35.36 -17.42 -8.74
CA ILE A 143 36.15 -16.24 -8.35
C ILE A 143 36.17 -16.05 -6.83
N MET A 144 35.02 -16.13 -6.18
CA MET A 144 34.90 -15.98 -4.72
C MET A 144 35.72 -17.05 -3.98
N TYR A 145 35.69 -18.28 -4.48
CA TYR A 145 36.49 -19.39 -3.95
C TYR A 145 38.00 -19.13 -4.13
N THR A 146 38.43 -18.73 -5.33
CA THR A 146 39.84 -18.45 -5.66
C THR A 146 40.42 -17.32 -4.82
N ASN A 147 39.67 -16.25 -4.58
CA ASN A 147 40.10 -15.16 -3.71
C ASN A 147 40.42 -15.63 -2.28
N LYS A 148 39.77 -16.68 -1.80
CA LYS A 148 40.00 -17.27 -0.48
C LYS A 148 41.02 -18.40 -0.48
N HIS A 149 41.19 -19.06 -1.61
CA HIS A 149 42.11 -20.19 -1.79
C HIS A 149 43.06 -19.89 -2.96
N PRO A 150 43.96 -18.90 -2.83
CA PRO A 150 44.78 -18.39 -3.94
C PRO A 150 45.78 -19.40 -4.52
N ASN A 151 45.94 -20.57 -3.88
CA ASN A 151 46.90 -21.60 -4.25
C ASN A 151 46.24 -22.91 -4.75
N THR A 152 44.95 -22.88 -5.11
CA THR A 152 44.20 -24.06 -5.54
C THR A 152 43.81 -23.95 -7.01
N ASP A 153 43.99 -25.03 -7.79
CA ASP A 153 43.56 -25.10 -9.18
C ASP A 153 42.04 -25.34 -9.23
N TYR A 154 41.30 -24.42 -9.86
CA TYR A 154 39.86 -24.23 -9.64
C TYR A 154 38.98 -24.75 -10.77
N ASP A 155 39.55 -25.23 -11.87
CA ASP A 155 38.80 -25.87 -12.96
C ASP A 155 38.27 -27.27 -12.57
N GLU A 156 38.76 -27.86 -11.46
CA GLU A 156 38.37 -29.19 -10.99
C GLU A 156 37.22 -29.20 -9.97
N LEU A 157 36.80 -28.04 -9.45
CA LEU A 157 35.68 -27.98 -8.50
C LEU A 157 34.36 -28.39 -9.18
N SER A 158 33.68 -29.37 -8.59
CA SER A 158 32.34 -29.74 -9.01
C SER A 158 31.33 -28.64 -8.62
N GLN A 159 30.24 -28.56 -9.37
CA GLN A 159 29.15 -27.63 -9.07
C GLN A 159 28.58 -27.82 -7.65
N LYS A 160 28.55 -29.06 -7.15
CA LYS A 160 28.12 -29.39 -5.79
C LYS A 160 29.05 -28.80 -4.72
N GLU A 161 30.36 -28.84 -4.94
CA GLU A 161 31.34 -28.25 -4.02
C GLU A 161 31.25 -26.71 -4.00
N LEU A 162 30.96 -26.09 -5.15
CA LEU A 162 30.72 -24.65 -5.23
C LEU A 162 29.46 -24.22 -4.46
N ILE A 163 28.39 -25.00 -4.54
CA ILE A 163 27.17 -24.78 -3.77
C ILE A 163 27.44 -24.91 -2.27
N GLU A 164 28.13 -25.98 -1.86
CA GLU A 164 28.43 -26.21 -0.45
C GLU A 164 29.36 -25.13 0.10
N PHE A 165 30.35 -24.71 -0.67
CA PHE A 165 31.19 -23.54 -0.36
C PHE A 165 30.32 -22.29 -0.15
N PHE A 166 29.43 -21.97 -1.09
CA PHE A 166 28.58 -20.79 -0.97
C PHE A 166 27.65 -20.87 0.26
N ARG A 167 27.09 -22.04 0.57
CA ARG A 167 26.29 -22.27 1.79
C ARG A 167 27.12 -22.04 3.07
N GLN A 168 28.37 -22.49 3.10
CA GLN A 168 29.27 -22.18 4.20
C GLN A 168 29.57 -20.68 4.29
N GLN A 169 29.89 -20.03 3.18
CA GLN A 169 30.19 -18.59 3.15
C GLN A 169 29.02 -17.73 3.60
N LEU A 170 27.79 -18.10 3.21
CA LEU A 170 26.56 -17.52 3.74
C LEU A 170 26.62 -17.58 5.28
N SER A 171 26.77 -18.76 5.87
CA SER A 171 26.72 -18.91 7.33
C SER A 171 27.85 -18.23 8.12
N THR A 172 29.06 -18.08 7.58
CA THR A 172 30.24 -17.70 8.39
C THR A 172 30.75 -16.27 8.21
N GLU A 173 30.57 -15.67 7.03
CA GLU A 173 31.22 -14.38 6.73
C GLU A 173 30.31 -13.41 6.00
N ILE A 174 29.58 -13.91 5.00
CA ILE A 174 28.62 -13.10 4.27
C ILE A 174 27.53 -12.67 5.23
N THR A 175 26.89 -13.59 5.95
CA THR A 175 25.79 -13.25 6.86
C THR A 175 26.15 -12.25 7.96
N PRO A 176 27.24 -12.35 8.74
CA PRO A 176 27.46 -11.40 9.85
C PRO A 176 27.53 -9.92 9.44
N VAL A 177 28.32 -9.57 8.42
CA VAL A 177 28.46 -8.18 7.95
C VAL A 177 27.19 -7.69 7.25
N THR A 178 26.56 -8.57 6.49
CA THR A 178 25.34 -8.26 5.73
C THR A 178 24.12 -8.14 6.62
N LYS A 179 24.01 -8.98 7.65
CA LYS A 179 23.00 -8.95 8.70
C LYS A 179 23.10 -7.67 9.51
N GLU A 180 24.31 -7.21 9.83
CA GLU A 180 24.49 -5.92 10.52
C GLU A 180 23.93 -4.77 9.69
N ARG A 181 24.26 -4.71 8.39
CA ARG A 181 23.69 -3.70 7.48
C ARG A 181 22.17 -3.81 7.36
N SER A 182 21.64 -5.00 7.08
CA SER A 182 20.19 -5.22 7.00
C SER A 182 19.47 -4.93 8.33
N LEU A 183 20.15 -5.14 9.47
CA LEU A 183 19.64 -4.79 10.78
C LEU A 183 19.60 -3.27 10.96
N GLN A 184 20.66 -2.56 10.58
CA GLN A 184 20.69 -1.09 10.61
C GLN A 184 19.59 -0.49 9.73
N ASP A 185 19.40 -1.00 8.50
CA ASP A 185 18.34 -0.55 7.60
C ASP A 185 16.94 -0.84 8.16
N ALA A 186 16.74 -2.03 8.75
CA ALA A 186 15.48 -2.38 9.41
C ALA A 186 15.21 -1.54 10.67
N MET A 187 16.25 -1.26 11.47
CA MET A 187 16.20 -0.39 12.66
C MET A 187 15.92 1.07 12.31
N LYS A 188 16.42 1.55 11.16
CA LYS A 188 16.08 2.85 10.62
C LYS A 188 14.59 2.89 10.26
N ASN A 189 14.09 1.89 9.53
CA ASN A 189 12.70 1.84 9.10
C ASN A 189 11.71 1.72 10.28
N ILE A 190 12.01 0.91 11.29
CA ILE A 190 11.15 0.80 12.48
C ILE A 190 11.07 2.13 13.25
N THR A 191 12.15 2.92 13.27
CA THR A 191 12.12 4.26 13.89
C THR A 191 11.13 5.18 13.18
N ILE A 192 11.12 5.17 11.84
CA ILE A 192 10.16 5.95 11.04
C ILE A 192 8.74 5.46 11.32
N LEU A 193 8.50 4.15 11.25
CA LEU A 193 7.17 3.57 11.48
C LEU A 193 6.64 3.86 12.89
N ASN A 194 7.49 3.82 13.92
CA ASN A 194 7.10 4.17 15.29
C ASN A 194 6.70 5.65 15.40
N ASP A 195 7.43 6.57 14.79
CA ASP A 195 7.06 8.00 14.71
C ASP A 195 5.74 8.21 13.93
N LEU A 196 5.38 7.26 13.06
CA LEU A 196 4.09 7.19 12.36
C LEU A 196 2.99 6.44 13.11
N ASN A 197 3.26 5.89 14.30
CA ASN A 197 2.35 5.00 15.03
C ASN A 197 1.95 3.73 14.24
N ILE A 198 2.81 3.26 13.34
CA ILE A 198 2.61 2.02 12.58
C ILE A 198 3.35 0.90 13.33
N PRO A 199 2.64 -0.15 13.80
CA PRO A 199 3.28 -1.19 14.59
C PRO A 199 4.20 -2.03 13.72
N ALA A 200 5.47 -2.14 14.11
CA ALA A 200 6.45 -2.94 13.41
C ALA A 200 7.38 -3.65 14.38
N THR A 201 8.04 -4.71 13.92
CA THR A 201 9.00 -5.46 14.73
C THR A 201 10.16 -5.89 13.85
N VAL A 202 11.35 -5.91 14.42
CA VAL A 202 12.55 -6.43 13.77
C VAL A 202 13.13 -7.50 14.66
N PHE A 203 13.45 -8.63 14.05
CA PHE A 203 14.15 -9.73 14.70
C PHE A 203 15.06 -10.39 13.67
N ALA A 204 16.00 -11.21 14.11
CA ALA A 204 16.98 -11.78 13.20
C ALA A 204 17.26 -13.26 13.53
N THR A 205 17.39 -14.08 12.48
CA THR A 205 17.96 -15.42 12.58
C THR A 205 19.48 -15.39 12.53
N ASP A 206 20.12 -16.54 12.70
CA ASP A 206 21.53 -16.72 12.34
C ASP A 206 21.83 -16.34 10.89
N ILE A 207 20.83 -16.29 10.00
CA ILE A 207 20.98 -16.16 8.55
C ILE A 207 20.46 -14.81 8.00
N LEU A 208 19.31 -14.33 8.47
CA LEU A 208 18.58 -13.20 7.90
C LEU A 208 18.02 -12.26 8.97
N VAL A 209 17.80 -11.00 8.59
CA VAL A 209 16.98 -10.06 9.35
C VAL A 209 15.56 -10.09 8.81
N TYR A 210 14.59 -10.07 9.71
CA TYR A 210 13.18 -10.00 9.40
C TYR A 210 12.61 -8.70 9.94
N PHE A 211 11.79 -8.07 9.13
CA PHE A 211 11.07 -6.85 9.48
C PHE A 211 9.59 -7.04 9.22
N THR A 212 8.77 -6.84 10.23
CA THR A 212 7.33 -7.08 10.17
C THR A 212 6.56 -5.77 10.28
N MET A 213 5.44 -5.68 9.56
CA MET A 213 4.55 -4.52 9.56
C MET A 213 3.10 -4.98 9.30
N PRO A 214 2.08 -4.12 9.46
CA PRO A 214 0.71 -4.49 9.16
C PRO A 214 0.58 -4.93 7.70
N LEU A 215 -0.22 -5.97 7.47
CA LEU A 215 -0.60 -6.33 6.11
C LEU A 215 -1.62 -5.29 5.64
N LEU A 216 -1.20 -4.43 4.72
CA LEU A 216 -2.11 -3.52 4.07
C LEU A 216 -2.84 -4.27 2.95
N ARG A 217 -4.16 -4.07 2.86
CA ARG A 217 -5.02 -4.69 1.84
C ARG A 217 -5.48 -3.63 0.88
N GLY A 218 -5.22 -3.87 -0.40
CA GLY A 218 -5.42 -2.88 -1.44
C GLY A 218 -4.43 -3.08 -2.57
N GLU A 219 -4.36 -2.09 -3.45
CA GLU A 219 -3.55 -2.12 -4.66
C GLU A 219 -2.76 -0.81 -4.76
N ASP A 220 -1.60 -0.86 -5.41
CA ASP A 220 -0.81 0.34 -5.64
C ASP A 220 -1.48 1.26 -6.69
N LEU A 221 -1.17 2.55 -6.65
CA LEU A 221 -1.82 3.51 -7.54
C LEU A 221 -1.38 3.42 -9.01
N VAL A 222 -0.48 2.49 -9.38
CA VAL A 222 -0.12 2.26 -10.80
C VAL A 222 -1.33 1.80 -11.60
N MET A 223 -2.29 1.14 -10.95
CA MET A 223 -3.57 0.78 -11.57
C MET A 223 -4.35 2.01 -12.08
N LEU A 224 -4.20 3.17 -11.42
CA LEU A 224 -4.90 4.40 -11.78
C LEU A 224 -4.13 5.28 -12.77
N SER A 225 -2.83 5.01 -12.99
CA SER A 225 -2.05 5.72 -14.01
C SER A 225 -2.34 5.27 -15.44
N GLY A 226 -3.08 4.17 -15.59
CA GLY A 226 -3.33 3.54 -16.87
C GLY A 226 -2.05 3.02 -17.54
N ALA A 227 -0.99 2.72 -16.79
CA ALA A 227 0.25 2.12 -17.32
C ALA A 227 0.01 0.81 -18.12
N LYS A 228 -1.16 0.17 -17.95
CA LYS A 228 -1.61 -1.01 -18.69
C LYS A 228 -2.61 -0.72 -19.82
N GLU A 229 -3.02 0.53 -20.01
CA GLU A 229 -4.04 0.97 -20.96
C GLU A 229 -3.46 1.68 -22.18
N LYS A 230 -4.18 1.62 -23.31
CA LYS A 230 -3.77 2.29 -24.55
C LYS A 230 -4.05 3.79 -24.55
N ASN A 231 -5.06 4.25 -23.80
CA ASN A 231 -5.43 5.65 -23.68
C ASN A 231 -5.94 5.97 -22.26
N PRO A 232 -5.04 6.09 -21.27
CA PRO A 232 -5.38 6.32 -19.86
C PRO A 232 -6.23 7.58 -19.63
N SER A 233 -5.99 8.63 -20.42
CA SER A 233 -6.71 9.89 -20.31
C SER A 233 -8.09 9.88 -20.99
N GLY A 234 -8.38 8.87 -21.81
CA GLY A 234 -9.60 8.81 -22.61
C GLY A 234 -10.88 8.82 -21.77
N VAL A 235 -10.86 8.16 -20.60
CA VAL A 235 -12.00 8.16 -19.67
C VAL A 235 -12.33 9.58 -19.20
N PHE A 236 -11.33 10.41 -18.94
CA PHE A 236 -11.55 11.80 -18.52
C PHE A 236 -12.01 12.69 -19.66
N ASP A 237 -11.52 12.47 -20.89
CA ASP A 237 -11.98 13.20 -22.07
C ASP A 237 -13.47 12.91 -22.35
N GLU A 238 -13.88 11.64 -22.30
CA GLU A 238 -15.28 11.22 -22.45
C GLU A 238 -16.16 11.80 -21.34
N LEU A 239 -15.67 11.81 -20.09
CA LEU A 239 -16.38 12.40 -18.96
C LEU A 239 -16.56 13.91 -19.15
N ILE A 240 -15.51 14.64 -19.51
CA ILE A 240 -15.55 16.08 -19.76
C ILE A 240 -16.52 16.41 -20.89
N GLU A 241 -16.54 15.62 -21.97
CA GLU A 241 -17.49 15.77 -23.06
C GLU A 241 -18.92 15.49 -22.60
N ALA A 242 -19.13 14.42 -21.81
CA ALA A 242 -20.43 14.08 -21.28
C ALA A 242 -20.96 15.15 -20.32
N ALA A 243 -20.11 15.74 -19.48
CA ALA A 243 -20.47 16.84 -18.58
C ALA A 243 -21.04 18.06 -19.32
N GLN A 244 -20.65 18.28 -20.58
CA GLN A 244 -21.16 19.37 -21.40
C GLN A 244 -22.46 19.04 -22.13
N LYS A 245 -22.65 17.77 -22.51
CA LYS A 245 -23.72 17.36 -23.44
C LYS A 245 -24.87 16.61 -22.77
N ASN A 246 -24.61 15.97 -21.63
CA ASN A 246 -25.57 15.10 -20.96
C ASN A 246 -26.07 15.76 -19.66
N PRO A 247 -27.38 16.08 -19.54
CA PRO A 247 -27.93 16.66 -18.31
C PRO A 247 -27.82 15.72 -17.10
N ASP A 248 -27.69 14.41 -17.31
CA ASP A 248 -27.54 13.41 -16.24
C ASP A 248 -26.06 13.11 -15.91
N ALA A 249 -25.10 13.83 -16.49
CA ALA A 249 -23.68 13.56 -16.30
C ALA A 249 -23.26 13.58 -14.82
N THR A 250 -23.79 14.52 -14.03
CA THR A 250 -23.51 14.59 -12.58
C THR A 250 -23.98 13.34 -11.83
N LYS A 251 -25.11 12.76 -12.23
CA LYS A 251 -25.63 11.52 -11.63
C LYS A 251 -24.80 10.30 -12.04
N LEU A 252 -24.27 10.30 -13.27
CA LEU A 252 -23.50 9.19 -13.82
C LEU A 252 -22.04 9.18 -13.33
N TYR A 253 -21.41 10.35 -13.22
CA TYR A 253 -19.97 10.48 -13.00
C TYR A 253 -19.60 11.17 -11.68
N GLY A 254 -20.57 11.73 -10.97
CA GLY A 254 -20.32 12.47 -9.73
C GLY A 254 -19.64 11.65 -8.65
N SER A 255 -20.07 10.40 -8.44
CA SER A 255 -19.47 9.49 -7.45
C SER A 255 -18.04 9.12 -7.82
N PHE A 256 -17.76 8.90 -9.11
CA PHE A 256 -16.43 8.61 -9.62
C PHE A 256 -15.47 9.75 -9.37
N VAL A 257 -15.81 10.99 -9.77
CA VAL A 257 -14.90 12.14 -9.59
C VAL A 257 -14.70 12.49 -8.11
N THR A 258 -15.72 12.29 -7.28
CA THR A 258 -15.64 12.50 -5.83
C THR A 258 -14.69 11.49 -5.19
N SER A 259 -14.83 10.21 -5.54
CA SER A 259 -13.93 9.15 -5.06
C SER A 259 -12.48 9.40 -5.50
N TYR A 260 -12.26 9.82 -6.75
CA TYR A 260 -10.93 10.15 -7.25
C TYR A 260 -10.35 11.39 -6.54
N ALA A 261 -11.17 12.40 -6.25
CA ALA A 261 -10.75 13.57 -5.47
C ALA A 261 -10.30 13.18 -4.06
N HIS A 262 -10.99 12.24 -3.39
CA HIS A 262 -10.56 11.70 -2.10
C HIS A 262 -9.22 10.96 -2.17
N VAL A 263 -8.97 10.22 -3.25
CA VAL A 263 -7.65 9.58 -3.45
C VAL A 263 -6.56 10.65 -3.53
N ILE A 264 -6.76 11.72 -4.30
CA ILE A 264 -5.78 12.80 -4.43
C ILE A 264 -5.57 13.55 -3.11
N ASP A 265 -6.66 13.91 -2.42
CA ASP A 265 -6.66 14.55 -1.11
C ASP A 265 -5.88 13.69 -0.09
N SER A 266 -6.16 12.38 -0.06
CA SER A 266 -5.45 11.44 0.81
C SER A 266 -3.96 11.34 0.48
N ILE A 267 -3.54 11.42 -0.78
CA ILE A 267 -2.10 11.43 -1.14
C ILE A 267 -1.45 12.70 -0.58
N ILE A 268 -2.05 13.86 -0.81
CA ILE A 268 -1.54 15.16 -0.36
C ILE A 268 -1.40 15.15 1.16
N GLU A 269 -2.43 14.71 1.89
CA GLU A 269 -2.43 14.60 3.35
C GLU A 269 -1.29 13.70 3.85
N GLN A 270 -1.09 12.52 3.24
CA GLN A 270 -0.03 11.59 3.62
C GLN A 270 1.37 12.22 3.48
N ILE A 271 1.63 12.92 2.38
CA ILE A 271 2.93 13.57 2.17
C ILE A 271 3.11 14.76 3.13
N SER A 272 2.08 15.59 3.30
CA SER A 272 2.08 16.70 4.26
C SER A 272 2.35 16.23 5.69
N GLU A 273 1.71 15.16 6.14
CA GLU A 273 1.91 14.61 7.48
C GLU A 273 3.34 14.08 7.65
N PHE A 274 3.86 13.37 6.65
CA PHE A 274 5.22 12.84 6.66
C PHE A 274 6.26 13.97 6.77
N HIS A 275 6.06 15.05 6.00
CA HIS A 275 6.90 16.25 6.06
C HIS A 275 6.77 17.02 7.38
N ARG A 276 5.56 17.12 7.96
CA ARG A 276 5.33 17.72 9.30
C ARG A 276 6.08 16.98 10.40
N LYS A 277 6.28 15.67 10.27
CA LYS A 277 7.10 14.85 11.17
C LYS A 277 8.62 14.96 10.88
N ASN A 278 9.01 15.86 9.97
CA ASN A 278 10.38 16.10 9.52
C ASN A 278 11.03 14.91 8.82
N TYR A 279 10.26 14.14 8.06
CA TYR A 279 10.79 13.09 7.20
C TYR A 279 10.72 13.47 5.72
N LEU A 280 11.69 12.98 4.95
CA LEU A 280 11.66 12.95 3.47
C LEU A 280 11.50 11.51 3.03
N HIS A 281 10.67 11.28 2.02
CA HIS A 281 10.42 9.95 1.49
C HIS A 281 11.50 9.55 0.48
N ARG A 282 11.88 10.49 -0.40
CA ARG A 282 12.89 10.38 -1.46
C ARG A 282 12.59 9.41 -2.61
N ASP A 283 11.43 8.75 -2.59
CA ASP A 283 10.97 7.87 -3.68
C ASP A 283 9.43 7.91 -3.82
N ILE A 284 8.83 9.11 -3.89
CA ILE A 284 7.39 9.29 -4.08
C ILE A 284 7.04 8.96 -5.54
N LYS A 285 6.19 7.96 -5.73
CA LYS A 285 5.69 7.47 -7.03
C LYS A 285 4.42 6.63 -6.82
N PRO A 286 3.61 6.35 -7.86
CA PRO A 286 2.38 5.57 -7.72
C PRO A 286 2.59 4.18 -7.08
N HIS A 287 3.75 3.54 -7.31
CA HIS A 287 4.08 2.22 -6.74
C HIS A 287 4.23 2.24 -5.20
N ASN A 288 4.57 3.40 -4.63
CA ASN A 288 4.80 3.57 -3.20
C ASN A 288 3.60 4.22 -2.49
N LEU A 289 2.46 4.29 -3.18
CA LEU A 289 1.19 4.77 -2.66
C LEU A 289 0.16 3.64 -2.83
N MET A 290 -0.40 3.18 -1.72
CA MET A 290 -1.31 2.04 -1.72
C MET A 290 -2.73 2.50 -1.41
N LEU A 291 -3.67 2.23 -2.30
CA LEU A 291 -5.10 2.46 -2.07
C LEU A 291 -5.68 1.28 -1.29
N LEU A 292 -6.06 1.54 -0.05
CA LEU A 292 -6.63 0.54 0.84
C LEU A 292 -8.09 0.24 0.46
N ASP A 293 -8.59 -0.93 0.85
CA ASP A 293 -10.01 -1.30 0.70
C ASP A 293 -10.97 -0.32 1.40
N THR A 294 -10.46 0.41 2.41
CA THR A 294 -11.20 1.48 3.09
C THR A 294 -11.35 2.77 2.25
N GLY A 295 -10.70 2.84 1.08
CA GLY A 295 -10.65 4.01 0.20
C GLY A 295 -9.61 5.07 0.58
N LYS A 296 -8.76 4.81 1.59
CA LYS A 296 -7.67 5.71 1.99
C LYS A 296 -6.38 5.33 1.26
N VAL A 297 -5.52 6.31 1.01
CA VAL A 297 -4.16 6.07 0.50
C VAL A 297 -3.20 6.00 1.67
N GLN A 298 -2.27 5.03 1.62
CA GLN A 298 -1.19 4.91 2.57
C GLN A 298 0.17 4.93 1.85
N LEU A 299 1.08 5.73 2.38
CA LEU A 299 2.48 5.76 1.93
C LEU A 299 3.21 4.49 2.38
N ILE A 300 3.94 3.86 1.48
CA ILE A 300 4.72 2.64 1.73
C ILE A 300 6.15 2.77 1.22
N ASP A 301 7.00 1.80 1.59
CA ASP A 301 8.42 1.71 1.20
C ASP A 301 9.31 2.86 1.70
N PHE A 302 9.57 2.84 3.01
CA PHE A 302 10.42 3.81 3.68
C PHE A 302 11.94 3.55 3.54
N GLY A 303 12.38 2.61 2.69
CA GLY A 303 13.81 2.24 2.60
C GLY A 303 14.71 3.44 2.28
N SER A 304 14.25 4.29 1.37
CA SER A 304 14.91 5.53 0.99
C SER A 304 14.70 6.69 1.97
N SER A 305 13.71 6.59 2.87
CA SER A 305 13.27 7.72 3.70
C SER A 305 14.28 8.12 4.75
N VAL A 306 14.30 9.40 5.14
CA VAL A 306 15.29 9.97 6.07
C VAL A 306 14.68 11.06 6.94
N LYS A 307 15.21 11.25 8.16
CA LYS A 307 14.84 12.37 9.03
C LYS A 307 15.65 13.60 8.65
N MET A 308 14.98 14.73 8.45
CA MET A 308 15.62 16.02 8.21
C MET A 308 16.13 16.63 9.51
N HIS A 309 17.23 17.37 9.41
CA HIS A 309 17.72 18.27 10.46
C HIS A 309 17.66 19.69 9.93
N GLN A 310 16.95 20.58 10.63
CA GLN A 310 16.75 21.98 10.20
C GLN A 310 16.16 22.12 8.77
N GLY A 311 15.29 21.18 8.37
CA GLY A 311 14.60 21.21 7.07
C GLY A 311 15.40 20.68 5.88
N VAL A 312 16.60 20.15 6.12
CA VAL A 312 17.49 19.59 5.08
C VAL A 312 17.98 18.21 5.51
N TYR A 313 18.24 17.34 4.54
CA TYR A 313 19.05 16.14 4.71
C TYR A 313 20.22 16.17 3.72
N THR A 314 21.46 16.10 4.24
CA THR A 314 22.68 16.16 3.43
C THR A 314 23.26 14.75 3.30
N ALA A 315 23.47 14.27 2.08
CA ALA A 315 24.11 12.99 1.85
C ALA A 315 24.74 12.86 0.46
N ASN A 316 25.73 11.97 0.37
CA ASN A 316 26.48 11.62 -0.84
C ASN A 316 25.70 10.63 -1.75
N ASP A 317 24.38 10.43 -1.53
CA ASP A 317 23.53 9.43 -2.18
C ASP A 317 22.47 10.04 -3.13
N THR A 318 22.90 10.89 -4.05
CA THR A 318 22.03 11.62 -5.01
C THR A 318 21.11 10.72 -5.86
N ALA A 319 21.46 9.44 -6.04
CA ALA A 319 20.75 8.45 -6.86
C ALA A 319 19.61 7.69 -6.16
N VAL A 320 19.17 8.11 -4.97
CA VAL A 320 18.17 7.38 -4.16
C VAL A 320 16.72 7.50 -4.65
N CYS A 321 16.44 8.37 -5.63
CA CYS A 321 15.12 8.51 -6.25
C CYS A 321 15.02 7.71 -7.57
N THR A 322 13.82 7.22 -7.89
CA THR A 322 13.53 6.73 -9.25
C THR A 322 13.73 7.88 -10.27
N PRO A 323 14.63 7.76 -11.26
CA PRO A 323 15.07 8.92 -12.07
C PRO A 323 13.98 9.74 -12.74
N ALA A 324 12.85 9.12 -13.12
CA ALA A 324 11.72 9.81 -13.74
C ALA A 324 10.98 10.79 -12.80
N TYR A 325 11.21 10.70 -11.49
CA TYR A 325 10.54 11.51 -10.46
C TYR A 325 11.50 12.49 -9.76
N ALA A 326 12.78 12.50 -10.15
CA ALA A 326 13.80 13.37 -9.55
C ALA A 326 13.54 14.85 -9.87
N SER A 327 13.78 15.74 -8.90
CA SER A 327 13.65 17.19 -9.09
C SER A 327 14.69 17.71 -10.09
N PRO A 328 14.47 18.87 -10.74
CA PRO A 328 15.43 19.45 -11.66
C PRO A 328 16.80 19.68 -11.01
N GLN A 329 16.82 20.19 -9.76
CA GLN A 329 18.05 20.42 -9.01
C GLN A 329 18.76 19.12 -8.67
N GLN A 330 18.01 18.08 -8.28
CA GLN A 330 18.58 16.78 -7.99
C GLN A 330 19.20 16.16 -9.26
N ALA A 331 18.50 16.24 -10.40
CA ALA A 331 18.96 15.70 -11.67
C ALA A 331 20.21 16.44 -12.17
N GLU A 332 20.18 17.78 -12.17
CA GLU A 332 21.33 18.64 -12.55
C GLU A 332 22.53 18.39 -11.63
N PHE A 333 22.31 18.28 -10.32
CA PHE A 333 23.39 18.00 -9.37
C PHE A 333 23.98 16.61 -9.57
N ALA A 334 23.15 15.59 -9.80
CA ALA A 334 23.64 14.23 -10.08
C ALA A 334 24.50 14.17 -11.35
N GLU A 335 24.22 15.02 -12.35
CA GLU A 335 25.03 15.14 -13.57
C GLU A 335 26.34 15.88 -13.33
N LEU A 336 26.30 17.03 -12.65
CA LEU A 336 27.46 17.93 -12.49
C LEU A 336 28.39 17.53 -11.34
N HIS A 337 27.84 16.95 -10.28
CA HIS A 337 28.50 16.71 -9.00
C HIS A 337 28.26 15.27 -8.48
N PRO A 338 28.58 14.21 -9.25
CA PRO A 338 28.22 12.82 -8.91
C PRO A 338 28.93 12.25 -7.67
N LYS A 339 29.86 13.01 -7.06
CA LYS A 339 30.65 12.59 -5.88
C LYS A 339 30.48 13.50 -4.67
N ASP A 340 29.70 14.57 -4.80
CA ASP A 340 29.50 15.55 -3.75
C ASP A 340 28.17 15.29 -3.02
N ASP A 341 28.05 15.82 -1.80
CA ASP A 341 26.84 15.74 -0.99
C ASP A 341 25.73 16.64 -1.58
N TYR A 342 24.53 16.10 -1.74
CA TYR A 342 23.33 16.87 -2.09
C TYR A 342 22.46 17.15 -0.87
N ASN A 343 21.87 18.34 -0.86
CA ASN A 343 20.95 18.79 0.19
C ASN A 343 19.50 18.54 -0.23
N PHE A 344 18.99 17.38 0.15
CA PHE A 344 17.59 17.03 -0.05
C PHE A 344 16.68 17.88 0.84
N THR A 345 15.56 18.31 0.28
CA THR A 345 14.53 19.13 0.94
C THR A 345 13.13 18.60 0.63
N ARG A 346 12.12 19.13 1.34
CA ARG A 346 10.71 18.83 1.07
C ARG A 346 10.31 19.14 -0.37
N ALA A 347 10.93 20.15 -0.98
CA ALA A 347 10.63 20.53 -2.36
C ALA A 347 11.00 19.43 -3.36
N ASP A 348 11.99 18.58 -3.08
CA ASP A 348 12.34 17.44 -3.93
C ASP A 348 11.22 16.39 -3.92
N ASP A 349 10.74 16.02 -2.73
CA ASP A 349 9.57 15.15 -2.57
C ASP A 349 8.30 15.74 -3.23
N ILE A 350 8.07 17.05 -3.08
CA ILE A 350 6.92 17.74 -3.68
C ILE A 350 7.00 17.71 -5.22
N TYR A 351 8.19 17.80 -5.79
CA TYR A 351 8.36 17.62 -7.23
C TYR A 351 7.98 16.20 -7.66
N SER A 352 8.48 15.17 -6.95
CA SER A 352 8.12 13.78 -7.19
C SER A 352 6.60 13.55 -7.05
N LEU A 353 5.96 14.20 -6.08
CA LEU A 353 4.50 14.23 -5.93
C LEU A 353 3.81 14.87 -7.13
N GLY A 354 4.31 15.99 -7.65
CA GLY A 354 3.75 16.62 -8.85
C GLY A 354 3.77 15.69 -10.07
N ILE A 355 4.87 14.97 -10.29
CA ILE A 355 4.97 13.96 -11.36
C ILE A 355 3.97 12.82 -11.11
N THR A 356 3.88 12.37 -9.86
CA THR A 356 2.92 11.33 -9.44
C THR A 356 1.48 11.75 -9.72
N LEU A 357 1.07 12.96 -9.33
CA LEU A 357 -0.29 13.47 -9.57
C LEU A 357 -0.57 13.74 -11.05
N GLN A 358 0.44 14.08 -11.83
CA GLN A 358 0.33 14.17 -13.30
C GLN A 358 0.04 12.79 -13.90
N GLU A 359 0.78 11.76 -13.47
CA GLU A 359 0.60 10.38 -13.89
C GLU A 359 -0.77 9.83 -13.45
N LEU A 360 -1.29 10.27 -12.31
CA LEU A 360 -2.65 9.98 -11.83
C LEU A 360 -3.71 10.95 -12.38
N HIS A 361 -3.40 11.71 -13.44
CA HIS A 361 -4.35 12.56 -14.15
C HIS A 361 -5.10 13.61 -13.28
N ALA A 362 -4.53 14.03 -12.15
CA ALA A 362 -5.20 14.90 -11.18
C ALA A 362 -5.78 16.19 -11.80
N LYS A 363 -5.07 16.80 -12.75
CA LYS A 363 -5.55 18.00 -13.46
C LYS A 363 -6.81 17.74 -14.28
N ARG A 364 -6.91 16.57 -14.94
CA ARG A 364 -8.08 16.18 -15.73
C ARG A 364 -9.27 15.86 -14.84
N VAL A 365 -9.02 15.27 -13.66
CA VAL A 365 -10.03 15.07 -12.62
C VAL A 365 -10.60 16.41 -12.16
N ILE A 366 -9.74 17.40 -11.85
CA ILE A 366 -10.19 18.75 -11.47
C ILE A 366 -10.97 19.43 -12.59
N GLU A 367 -10.51 19.33 -13.84
CA GLU A 367 -11.26 19.84 -15.00
C GLU A 367 -12.65 19.20 -15.11
N ALA A 368 -12.72 17.87 -15.03
CA ALA A 368 -13.97 17.10 -15.01
C ALA A 368 -14.91 17.55 -13.90
N ILE A 369 -14.39 17.73 -12.68
CA ILE A 369 -15.15 18.24 -11.53
C ILE A 369 -15.75 19.60 -11.84
N PHE A 370 -14.96 20.55 -12.37
CA PHE A 370 -15.46 21.89 -12.67
C PHE A 370 -16.47 21.90 -13.83
N LYS A 371 -16.40 20.96 -14.78
CA LYS A 371 -17.45 20.80 -15.79
C LYS A 371 -18.74 20.22 -15.21
N LEU A 372 -18.65 19.26 -14.29
CA LEU A 372 -19.81 18.68 -13.61
C LEU A 372 -20.44 19.64 -12.58
N TYR A 373 -19.63 20.48 -11.95
CA TYR A 373 -20.04 21.44 -10.92
C TYR A 373 -19.41 22.83 -11.17
N PRO A 374 -19.92 23.61 -12.14
CA PRO A 374 -19.33 24.90 -12.52
C PRO A 374 -19.25 25.92 -11.39
N ASP A 375 -20.12 25.82 -10.37
CA ASP A 375 -20.08 26.72 -9.21
C ASP A 375 -18.83 26.50 -8.33
N LEU A 376 -18.22 25.30 -8.37
CA LEU A 376 -17.02 25.00 -7.61
C LEU A 376 -15.75 25.63 -8.24
N GLU A 377 -15.72 25.83 -9.55
CA GLU A 377 -14.57 26.43 -10.25
C GLU A 377 -14.24 27.84 -9.69
N SER A 378 -15.30 28.62 -9.44
CA SER A 378 -15.16 29.96 -8.86
C SER A 378 -14.68 29.97 -7.41
N LYS A 379 -14.95 28.90 -6.65
CA LYS A 379 -14.57 28.75 -5.23
C LYS A 379 -13.15 28.25 -5.07
N PHE A 380 -12.71 27.37 -5.97
CA PHE A 380 -11.40 26.70 -5.92
C PHE A 380 -10.50 27.16 -7.07
N THR A 381 -10.55 28.46 -7.37
CA THR A 381 -9.68 29.07 -8.39
C THR A 381 -8.23 28.90 -7.99
N GLY A 382 -7.39 28.45 -8.92
CA GLY A 382 -5.96 28.20 -8.69
C GLY A 382 -5.57 26.74 -8.54
N MET A 383 -6.51 25.81 -8.30
CA MET A 383 -6.22 24.37 -8.16
C MET A 383 -5.40 23.78 -9.33
N GLN A 384 -5.80 24.09 -10.57
CA GLN A 384 -5.07 23.61 -11.76
C GLN A 384 -3.65 24.21 -11.86
N GLN A 385 -3.49 25.46 -11.45
CA GLN A 385 -2.20 26.14 -11.46
C GLN A 385 -1.30 25.57 -10.36
N ALA A 386 -1.81 25.40 -9.14
CA ALA A 386 -1.06 24.80 -8.05
C ALA A 386 -0.62 23.35 -8.38
N LEU A 387 -1.48 22.53 -9.00
CA LEU A 387 -1.08 21.22 -9.51
C LEU A 387 0.02 21.29 -10.59
N THR A 388 0.15 22.40 -11.31
CA THR A 388 1.25 22.65 -12.25
C THR A 388 2.51 23.08 -11.53
N ASP A 389 2.36 23.93 -10.52
CA ASP A 389 3.45 24.53 -9.77
C ASP A 389 4.16 23.54 -8.83
N LEU A 390 3.57 22.38 -8.52
CA LEU A 390 4.27 21.25 -7.90
C LEU A 390 5.50 20.78 -8.70
N ASN A 391 5.49 20.97 -10.02
CA ASN A 391 6.61 20.66 -10.90
C ASN A 391 7.42 21.90 -11.35
N ALA A 392 7.24 23.05 -10.68
CA ALA A 392 8.01 24.23 -10.98
C ALA A 392 9.51 24.01 -10.71
N TYR A 393 10.37 24.67 -11.49
CA TYR A 393 11.81 24.64 -11.27
C TYR A 393 12.14 25.19 -9.87
N GLU A 394 11.60 26.35 -9.50
CA GLU A 394 11.86 27.00 -8.22
C GLU A 394 11.28 26.22 -7.02
N PRO A 395 12.10 25.84 -6.02
CA PRO A 395 11.64 25.13 -4.83
C PRO A 395 10.54 25.86 -4.04
N LYS A 396 10.61 27.19 -3.96
CA LYS A 396 9.63 27.98 -3.20
C LYS A 396 8.23 27.91 -3.82
N THR A 397 8.14 27.98 -5.15
CA THR A 397 6.88 27.85 -5.89
C THR A 397 6.22 26.50 -5.63
N ARG A 398 7.01 25.42 -5.56
CA ARG A 398 6.51 24.08 -5.20
C ARG A 398 5.92 24.02 -3.79
N MET A 399 6.62 24.62 -2.82
CA MET A 399 6.14 24.68 -1.44
C MET A 399 4.82 25.45 -1.33
N ASP A 400 4.73 26.62 -1.97
CA ASP A 400 3.51 27.44 -1.94
C ASP A 400 2.32 26.72 -2.60
N ALA A 401 2.59 25.98 -3.68
CA ALA A 401 1.58 25.14 -4.33
C ALA A 401 1.11 24.00 -3.44
N MET A 402 2.03 23.32 -2.74
CA MET A 402 1.69 22.24 -1.81
C MET A 402 0.83 22.76 -0.65
N ASP A 403 1.21 23.89 -0.04
CA ASP A 403 0.45 24.50 1.06
C ASP A 403 -0.97 24.87 0.61
N PHE A 404 -1.11 25.46 -0.59
CA PHE A 404 -2.42 25.75 -1.17
C PHE A 404 -3.26 24.49 -1.39
N LEU A 405 -2.65 23.42 -1.93
CA LEU A 405 -3.36 22.18 -2.23
C LEU A 405 -3.79 21.43 -0.96
N ASP A 406 -2.93 21.36 0.07
CA ASP A 406 -3.23 20.74 1.36
C ASP A 406 -4.44 21.40 2.04
N GLU A 407 -4.58 22.72 1.92
CA GLU A 407 -5.73 23.47 2.43
C GLU A 407 -6.99 23.27 1.57
N ASN A 408 -6.86 23.35 0.24
CA ASN A 408 -8.02 23.44 -0.65
C ASN A 408 -8.60 22.09 -1.08
N PHE A 409 -7.80 21.01 -1.15
CA PHE A 409 -8.33 19.69 -1.54
C PHE A 409 -9.34 19.15 -0.54
N LYS A 410 -9.07 19.30 0.75
CA LYS A 410 -10.00 18.93 1.82
C LYS A 410 -11.36 19.64 1.69
N HIS A 411 -11.33 20.93 1.40
CA HIS A 411 -12.56 21.70 1.20
C HIS A 411 -13.28 21.35 -0.11
N LEU A 412 -12.53 21.01 -1.17
CA LEU A 412 -13.11 20.53 -2.42
C LEU A 412 -13.82 19.18 -2.22
N THR A 413 -13.18 18.21 -1.54
CA THR A 413 -13.78 16.90 -1.29
C THR A 413 -15.03 17.00 -0.44
N GLN A 414 -15.04 17.86 0.58
CA GLN A 414 -16.25 18.16 1.37
C GLN A 414 -17.37 18.79 0.52
N ALA A 415 -17.04 19.75 -0.35
CA ALA A 415 -18.03 20.34 -1.23
C ALA A 415 -18.64 19.32 -2.21
N LEU A 416 -17.84 18.37 -2.69
CA LEU A 416 -18.28 17.28 -3.55
C LEU A 416 -19.17 16.28 -2.80
N GLU A 417 -18.81 15.90 -1.58
CA GLU A 417 -19.62 15.06 -0.68
C GLU A 417 -21.03 15.67 -0.49
N VAL A 418 -21.12 16.97 -0.19
CA VAL A 418 -22.41 17.67 -0.06
C VAL A 418 -23.21 17.65 -1.37
N LYS A 419 -22.56 17.91 -2.50
CA LYS A 419 -23.20 17.89 -3.83
C LYS A 419 -23.75 16.52 -4.22
N GLN A 420 -23.04 15.46 -3.86
CA GLN A 420 -23.41 14.08 -4.20
C GLN A 420 -24.43 13.47 -3.23
N GLY A 421 -24.41 13.90 -1.98
CA GLY A 421 -25.12 13.20 -0.92
C GLY A 421 -24.45 11.87 -0.55
N LEU A 422 -24.98 11.21 0.46
CA LEU A 422 -24.54 9.87 0.82
C LEU A 422 -25.12 8.86 -0.19
N GLN A 423 -24.24 8.21 -0.94
CA GLN A 423 -24.59 7.23 -1.98
C GLN A 423 -24.16 5.83 -1.53
N LEU A 424 -25.11 4.89 -1.44
CA LEU A 424 -24.84 3.48 -1.21
C LEU A 424 -25.22 2.70 -2.48
N GLN A 425 -24.23 2.04 -3.10
CA GLN A 425 -24.44 1.18 -4.27
C GLN A 425 -23.69 -0.13 -4.08
N HIS A 426 -24.41 -1.23 -3.85
CA HIS A 426 -23.84 -2.58 -3.83
C HIS A 426 -22.56 -2.78 -2.96
N ASP A 427 -22.38 -1.94 -1.93
CA ASP A 427 -21.26 -1.98 -0.99
C ASP A 427 -21.76 -2.27 0.43
N ASP A 428 -21.52 -3.51 0.88
CA ASP A 428 -21.89 -4.00 2.22
C ASP A 428 -20.73 -3.92 3.21
N ASN A 429 -19.63 -3.24 2.85
CA ASN A 429 -18.51 -3.07 3.75
C ASN A 429 -18.88 -2.06 4.86
N HIS A 430 -19.15 -2.61 6.04
CA HIS A 430 -19.59 -1.85 7.21
C HIS A 430 -18.62 -0.71 7.60
N ASP A 431 -17.31 -0.98 7.62
CA ASP A 431 -16.31 0.02 8.01
C ASP A 431 -16.20 1.16 6.99
N LYS A 432 -16.26 0.82 5.70
CA LYS A 432 -16.28 1.80 4.61
C LYS A 432 -17.55 2.65 4.64
N LEU A 433 -18.69 2.06 5.00
CA LEU A 433 -19.95 2.77 5.16
C LEU A 433 -19.89 3.73 6.36
N ILE A 434 -19.39 3.29 7.51
CA ILE A 434 -19.16 4.17 8.68
C ILE A 434 -18.30 5.36 8.29
N ALA A 435 -17.17 5.11 7.62
CA ALA A 435 -16.26 6.18 7.21
C ALA A 435 -16.95 7.17 6.24
N SER A 436 -17.79 6.68 5.33
CA SER A 436 -18.57 7.53 4.41
C SER A 436 -19.63 8.36 5.15
N ILE A 437 -20.32 7.79 6.13
CA ILE A 437 -21.27 8.52 6.98
C ILE A 437 -20.56 9.64 7.75
N GLU A 438 -19.42 9.34 8.37
CA GLU A 438 -18.66 10.31 9.14
C GLU A 438 -18.16 11.48 8.28
N ARG A 439 -17.62 11.19 7.09
CA ARG A 439 -17.20 12.22 6.15
C ARG A 439 -18.36 13.09 5.69
N TYR A 440 -19.47 12.46 5.33
CA TYR A 440 -20.65 13.18 4.86
C TYR A 440 -21.26 14.08 5.95
N ARG A 441 -21.34 13.58 7.19
CA ARG A 441 -21.77 14.38 8.35
C ARG A 441 -20.86 15.57 8.58
N LEU A 442 -19.54 15.34 8.59
CA LEU A 442 -18.56 16.41 8.77
C LEU A 442 -18.70 17.48 7.69
N ALA A 443 -18.83 17.06 6.43
CA ALA A 443 -19.02 17.97 5.30
C ALA A 443 -20.29 18.81 5.46
N CYS A 444 -21.42 18.20 5.85
CA CYS A 444 -22.67 18.92 6.10
C CYS A 444 -22.59 19.92 7.26
N TYR A 445 -21.88 19.57 8.34
CA TYR A 445 -21.68 20.47 9.48
C TYR A 445 -20.82 21.68 9.09
N GLU A 446 -19.70 21.46 8.41
CA GLU A 446 -18.79 22.53 8.01
C GLU A 446 -19.39 23.46 6.94
N SER A 447 -20.23 22.93 6.04
CA SER A 447 -20.96 23.72 5.06
C SER A 447 -22.19 24.44 5.62
N SER A 448 -22.54 24.24 6.90
CA SER A 448 -23.79 24.75 7.50
C SER A 448 -25.04 24.34 6.68
N SER A 449 -25.05 23.12 6.16
CA SER A 449 -26.12 22.60 5.32
C SER A 449 -27.48 22.61 6.03
N GLN A 450 -28.53 22.99 5.31
CA GLN A 450 -29.90 22.91 5.80
C GLN A 450 -30.49 21.52 5.52
N SER A 451 -31.66 21.19 6.09
CA SER A 451 -32.28 19.87 5.89
C SER A 451 -32.54 19.51 4.43
N ASN A 452 -32.69 20.51 3.56
CA ASN A 452 -32.97 20.30 2.14
C ASN A 452 -31.69 20.01 1.31
N ASP A 453 -30.52 20.22 1.92
CA ASP A 453 -29.21 19.98 1.29
C ASP A 453 -28.67 18.57 1.60
N VAL A 454 -29.32 17.85 2.52
CA VAL A 454 -28.93 16.49 2.89
C VAL A 454 -29.63 15.48 1.99
N ASN A 455 -28.84 14.71 1.24
CA ASN A 455 -29.32 13.76 0.24
C ASN A 455 -28.82 12.35 0.57
N LEU A 456 -29.69 11.37 0.43
CA LEU A 456 -29.40 9.96 0.64
C LEU A 456 -29.98 9.14 -0.50
N MET A 457 -29.13 8.31 -1.12
CA MET A 457 -29.55 7.38 -2.15
C MET A 457 -29.00 5.99 -1.84
N ILE A 458 -29.86 4.97 -1.96
CA ILE A 458 -29.51 3.57 -1.71
C ILE A 458 -29.99 2.76 -2.91
N ASP A 459 -29.06 2.10 -3.60
CA ASP A 459 -29.31 1.29 -4.80
C ASP A 459 -30.19 2.01 -5.84
N GLY A 460 -29.88 3.29 -6.09
CA GLY A 460 -30.57 4.15 -7.06
C GLY A 460 -31.90 4.74 -6.58
N LYS A 461 -32.32 4.46 -5.34
CA LYS A 461 -33.56 4.99 -4.74
C LYS A 461 -33.24 6.17 -3.84
N GLU A 462 -33.78 7.33 -4.19
CA GLU A 462 -33.60 8.58 -3.46
C GLU A 462 -34.59 8.68 -2.29
N PHE A 463 -34.09 9.05 -1.12
CA PHE A 463 -34.88 9.31 0.08
C PHE A 463 -35.17 10.81 0.20
N SER A 464 -36.30 11.15 0.86
CA SER A 464 -36.61 12.57 1.10
C SER A 464 -35.51 13.23 1.94
N SER A 465 -35.13 14.47 1.61
CA SER A 465 -34.08 15.20 2.33
C SER A 465 -34.36 15.34 3.83
N LYS A 466 -35.64 15.44 4.22
CA LYS A 466 -36.05 15.41 5.63
C LYS A 466 -35.64 14.10 6.32
N PHE A 467 -35.99 12.95 5.72
CA PHE A 467 -35.60 11.65 6.27
C PHE A 467 -34.07 11.50 6.30
N ALA A 468 -33.39 11.88 5.22
CA ALA A 468 -31.93 11.82 5.15
C ALA A 468 -31.28 12.66 6.26
N HIS A 469 -31.76 13.89 6.45
CA HIS A 469 -31.30 14.77 7.52
C HIS A 469 -31.57 14.18 8.90
N ASP A 470 -32.79 13.73 9.19
CA ASP A 470 -33.16 13.18 10.50
C ASP A 470 -32.33 11.93 10.85
N LEU A 471 -32.05 11.08 9.86
CA LEU A 471 -31.23 9.86 10.02
C LEU A 471 -29.73 10.19 10.19
N LEU A 472 -29.18 11.03 9.31
CA LEU A 472 -27.73 11.25 9.20
C LEU A 472 -27.21 12.32 10.15
N MET A 473 -28.01 13.36 10.40
CA MET A 473 -27.62 14.52 11.21
C MET A 473 -28.22 14.50 12.62
N GLY A 474 -29.00 13.46 12.96
CA GLY A 474 -29.52 13.23 14.30
C GLY A 474 -28.49 12.71 15.30
N ASP A 475 -28.97 12.27 16.47
CA ASP A 475 -28.14 11.86 17.61
C ASP A 475 -27.56 10.43 17.49
N LEU A 476 -27.89 9.69 16.43
CA LEU A 476 -27.42 8.32 16.22
C LEU A 476 -25.91 8.28 15.95
N SER A 477 -25.25 7.23 16.45
CA SER A 477 -23.84 6.95 16.10
C SER A 477 -23.73 6.51 14.64
N SER A 478 -22.58 6.78 14.02
CA SER A 478 -22.30 6.35 12.63
C SER A 478 -22.44 4.83 12.44
N GLU A 479 -22.08 4.05 13.46
CA GLU A 479 -22.27 2.59 13.48
C GLU A 479 -23.76 2.19 13.49
N THR A 480 -24.59 2.89 14.29
CA THR A 480 -26.04 2.62 14.30
C THR A 480 -26.67 3.00 12.96
N ILE A 481 -26.26 4.13 12.38
CA ILE A 481 -26.70 4.57 11.05
C ILE A 481 -26.30 3.53 10.00
N ALA A 482 -25.06 3.05 10.01
CA ALA A 482 -24.58 2.04 9.08
C ALA A 482 -25.43 0.76 9.13
N ASN A 483 -25.69 0.23 10.33
CA ASN A 483 -26.56 -0.94 10.51
C ASN A 483 -27.99 -0.72 9.98
N ASN A 484 -28.57 0.47 10.22
CA ASN A 484 -29.89 0.83 9.70
C ASN A 484 -29.91 0.88 8.17
N LEU A 485 -28.88 1.46 7.55
CA LEU A 485 -28.76 1.56 6.10
C LEU A 485 -28.57 0.18 5.45
N LEU A 486 -27.78 -0.71 6.06
CA LEU A 486 -27.63 -2.10 5.60
C LEU A 486 -28.96 -2.86 5.72
N THR A 487 -29.70 -2.67 6.81
CA THR A 487 -31.04 -3.28 6.99
C THR A 487 -32.02 -2.80 5.91
N ILE A 488 -32.01 -1.50 5.59
CA ILE A 488 -32.80 -0.92 4.50
C ILE A 488 -32.45 -1.61 3.16
N ARG A 489 -31.18 -1.87 2.94
CA ARG A 489 -30.69 -2.48 1.71
C ARG A 489 -31.06 -3.96 1.60
N GLU A 490 -30.94 -4.74 2.66
CA GLU A 490 -31.43 -6.13 2.70
C GLU A 490 -32.92 -6.22 2.32
N GLN A 491 -33.73 -5.23 2.73
CA GLN A 491 -35.14 -5.17 2.34
C GLN A 491 -35.33 -4.88 0.85
N TYR A 492 -34.49 -4.03 0.24
CA TYR A 492 -34.50 -3.82 -1.21
C TYR A 492 -34.03 -5.04 -1.99
N GLU A 493 -33.05 -5.78 -1.48
CA GLU A 493 -32.60 -7.03 -2.10
C GLU A 493 -33.70 -8.09 -2.04
N ALA A 494 -34.41 -8.20 -0.91
CA ALA A 494 -35.54 -9.09 -0.76
C ALA A 494 -36.76 -8.67 -1.61
N ASN A 495 -36.95 -7.37 -1.83
CA ASN A 495 -38.04 -6.83 -2.65
C ASN A 495 -37.59 -5.64 -3.53
N PRO A 496 -37.06 -5.91 -4.74
CA PRO A 496 -36.53 -4.86 -5.61
C PRO A 496 -37.54 -3.80 -6.04
N GLN A 497 -38.83 -4.13 -6.07
CA GLN A 497 -39.92 -3.22 -6.46
C GLN A 497 -40.31 -2.23 -5.36
N MET A 498 -39.81 -2.42 -4.14
CA MET A 498 -40.16 -1.59 -2.99
C MET A 498 -39.59 -0.17 -3.15
N THR A 499 -40.40 0.85 -2.94
CA THR A 499 -39.96 2.26 -3.04
C THR A 499 -39.37 2.76 -1.72
N ALA A 500 -38.64 3.88 -1.75
CA ALA A 500 -38.16 4.54 -0.53
C ALA A 500 -39.30 4.89 0.43
N LYS A 501 -40.48 5.22 -0.11
CA LYS A 501 -41.69 5.51 0.66
C LYS A 501 -42.25 4.27 1.36
N ASP A 502 -42.18 3.10 0.70
CA ASP A 502 -42.64 1.84 1.28
C ASP A 502 -41.75 1.44 2.47
N ILE A 503 -40.43 1.64 2.36
CA ILE A 503 -39.48 1.45 3.48
C ILE A 503 -39.81 2.37 4.64
N MET A 504 -39.96 3.67 4.39
CA MET A 504 -40.29 4.64 5.46
C MET A 504 -41.58 4.26 6.19
N THR A 505 -42.60 3.81 5.45
CA THR A 505 -43.88 3.34 6.03
C THR A 505 -43.69 2.08 6.87
N THR A 506 -42.75 1.22 6.50
CA THR A 506 -42.41 -0.01 7.23
C THR A 506 -41.58 0.30 8.48
N MET A 507 -40.66 1.27 8.39
CA MET A 507 -39.81 1.74 9.50
C MET A 507 -40.60 2.50 10.57
N ASP A 508 -41.58 3.32 10.17
CA ASP A 508 -42.48 4.01 11.10
C ASP A 508 -43.33 3.01 11.92
N ASN A 509 -43.68 1.87 11.33
CA ASN A 509 -44.40 0.78 12.01
C ASN A 509 -43.48 -0.10 12.88
N LEU A 510 -42.17 -0.06 12.64
CA LEU A 510 -41.14 -0.83 13.34
C LEU A 510 -40.38 0.00 14.39
N SER A 511 -40.99 1.01 15.02
CA SER A 511 -40.44 1.67 16.23
C SER A 511 -38.92 1.95 16.23
N PHE A 512 -38.33 2.35 15.09
CA PHE A 512 -36.89 2.66 15.01
C PHE A 512 -36.56 4.08 15.51
N THR A 513 -37.55 4.80 16.04
CA THR A 513 -37.43 6.18 16.55
C THR A 513 -37.29 6.30 18.07
N ARG A 514 -37.01 5.21 18.81
CA ARG A 514 -36.68 5.27 20.24
C ARG A 514 -35.65 4.23 20.68
N THR A 515 -34.39 4.50 20.41
CA THR A 515 -33.21 4.18 21.23
C THR A 515 -32.08 5.05 20.74
#